data_AF-A0A7S2B254-F1
#
_entry.id   AF-A0A7S2B254-F1
#
_cell.length_a   1.000
_cell.length_b   1.000
_cell.length_c   1.000
_cell.angle_alpha   90.00
_cell.angle_beta   90.00
_cell.angle_gamma   90.00
#
_symmetry.space_group_name_H-M   'P 1'
#
loop_
_entity.id
_entity.type
_entity.pdbx_description
1 polymer ?
#
loop_
_entity_poly.entity_id
_entity_poly.type
_entity_poly.pdbx_seq_one_letter_code
_entity_poly.pdbx_strand_id
1 'polypeptide(L)'
;SHVVYEQEAINRSSLIIIDTSVNDMKDWFFMPGTTGEGYIYEVLIQELLELPQRPAVIDLANFHTTSNHDIARQSSGYCTEHLDQFVHSNAEKFLVPIVSFPDAVCQGGSHTWWFGHLHPNTTTHDLIARTLVGVLGLEMERACAIDGLSVPDHPRMPFKNAAYMKCLGQGMRLNNDFTKQSSTEQGDAFILQQDEWQFARDLPTKPFGWLALGNVSKGSTISFKVDSSAGGWIRLDYLSTYEKIGSVTCWPGGFKREDGCYINAIMDGVKFSVTRSAYVGLPADRSATSLVCSANGGKFKVLGVASC
;
A
#
# COMPACT_ATOMS: atom_id res chain seq x y z
N SER A 1 -17.23 -7.60 2.99
CA SER A 1 -17.92 -6.59 3.81
C SER A 1 -16.99 -5.52 4.36
N HIS A 2 -15.75 -5.84 4.80
CA HIS A 2 -14.84 -4.85 5.42
C HIS A 2 -14.38 -3.67 4.53
N VAL A 3 -14.08 -3.89 3.25
CA VAL A 3 -13.58 -2.83 2.33
C VAL A 3 -14.60 -1.70 2.11
N VAL A 4 -15.90 -2.02 2.14
CA VAL A 4 -16.97 -1.02 1.96
C VAL A 4 -17.06 -0.07 3.16
N TYR A 5 -16.80 -0.58 4.37
CA TYR A 5 -16.79 0.24 5.58
C TYR A 5 -15.60 1.21 5.64
N GLU A 6 -14.46 0.83 5.08
CA GLU A 6 -13.26 1.69 5.05
C GLU A 6 -13.45 2.89 4.11
N GLN A 7 -14.03 2.69 2.92
CA GLN A 7 -14.30 3.79 1.99
C GLN A 7 -15.36 4.76 2.54
N GLU A 8 -16.40 4.22 3.19
CA GLU A 8 -17.44 5.05 3.80
C GLU A 8 -16.92 5.83 5.01
N ALA A 9 -16.01 5.25 5.80
CA ALA A 9 -15.33 5.95 6.88
C ALA A 9 -14.48 7.11 6.34
N ILE A 10 -13.64 6.86 5.32
CA ILE A 10 -12.82 7.90 4.69
C ILE A 10 -13.68 9.05 4.16
N ASN A 11 -14.78 8.73 3.47
CA ASN A 11 -15.71 9.72 2.89
C ASN A 11 -16.44 10.57 3.95
N ARG A 12 -16.47 10.14 5.21
CA ARG A 12 -17.09 10.85 6.34
C ARG A 12 -16.08 11.48 7.29
N SER A 13 -14.79 11.22 7.10
CA SER A 13 -13.73 11.77 7.95
C SER A 13 -13.62 13.28 7.78
N SER A 14 -13.50 14.00 8.90
CA SER A 14 -13.13 15.43 8.92
C SER A 14 -11.63 15.63 9.14
N LEU A 15 -10.93 14.60 9.63
CA LEU A 15 -9.49 14.56 9.83
C LEU A 15 -8.98 13.19 9.39
N ILE A 16 -7.88 13.17 8.62
CA ILE A 16 -7.17 11.96 8.20
C ILE A 16 -5.71 12.11 8.60
N ILE A 17 -5.18 11.08 9.27
CA ILE A 17 -3.77 11.01 9.69
C ILE A 17 -3.11 9.93 8.83
N ILE A 18 -2.05 10.31 8.12
CA ILE A 18 -1.25 9.41 7.31
C ILE A 18 -0.04 8.99 8.14
N ASP A 19 0.17 7.69 8.35
CA ASP A 19 1.30 7.14 9.09
C ASP A 19 1.88 5.98 8.28
N THR A 20 2.68 6.31 7.26
CA THR A 20 3.31 5.34 6.35
C THR A 20 4.82 5.49 6.28
N SER A 21 5.43 6.43 7.01
CA SER A 21 6.83 6.82 6.84
C SER A 21 7.83 5.70 7.14
N VAL A 22 7.50 4.82 8.08
CA VAL A 22 8.31 3.63 8.41
C VAL A 22 8.13 2.52 7.35
N ASN A 23 6.96 2.47 6.72
CA ASN A 23 6.62 1.47 5.72
C ASN A 23 7.20 1.82 4.34
N ASP A 24 7.29 3.12 4.04
CA ASP A 24 7.77 3.68 2.76
C ASP A 24 9.26 4.06 2.81
N MET A 25 10.03 3.53 3.77
CA MET A 25 11.47 3.78 3.85
C MET A 25 12.20 3.15 2.66
N LYS A 26 12.91 4.00 1.90
CA LYS A 26 13.65 3.67 0.65
C LYS A 26 14.59 2.45 0.74
N ASP A 27 15.05 2.10 1.94
CA ASP A 27 16.09 1.09 2.17
C ASP A 27 15.57 -0.23 2.76
N TRP A 28 14.29 -0.31 3.14
CA TRP A 28 13.77 -1.44 3.93
C TRP A 28 13.40 -2.66 3.08
N PHE A 29 13.05 -2.45 1.82
CA PHE A 29 12.97 -3.53 0.84
C PHE A 29 14.18 -3.42 -0.07
N PHE A 30 15.08 -4.42 0.01
CA PHE A 30 16.23 -4.63 -0.88
C PHE A 30 15.81 -4.79 -2.36
N MET A 31 15.20 -3.78 -2.96
CA MET A 31 14.90 -3.67 -4.37
C MET A 31 15.54 -2.39 -4.88
N PRO A 32 16.84 -2.43 -5.23
CA PRO A 32 17.47 -1.31 -5.91
C PRO A 32 16.65 -0.98 -7.17
N GLY A 33 16.06 0.23 -7.21
CA GLY A 33 15.41 0.78 -8.39
C GLY A 33 13.90 1.07 -8.33
N THR A 34 13.22 0.99 -7.18
CA THR A 34 11.82 1.44 -7.06
C THR A 34 11.72 2.97 -6.97
N THR A 35 11.91 3.65 -8.10
CA THR A 35 11.66 5.10 -8.27
C THR A 35 10.19 5.52 -8.08
N GLY A 36 9.30 4.62 -7.63
CA GLY A 36 7.85 4.79 -7.57
C GLY A 36 7.24 5.10 -6.20
N GLU A 37 7.95 4.90 -5.08
CA GLU A 37 7.36 5.05 -3.73
C GLU A 37 6.98 6.51 -3.42
N GLY A 38 7.87 7.46 -3.74
CA GLY A 38 7.55 8.88 -3.61
C GLY A 38 6.39 9.32 -4.48
N TYR A 39 6.22 8.71 -5.64
CA TYR A 39 5.08 9.01 -6.49
C TYR A 39 3.76 8.47 -5.93
N ILE A 40 3.75 7.26 -5.35
CA ILE A 40 2.55 6.68 -4.70
C ILE A 40 2.13 7.50 -3.48
N TYR A 41 3.08 8.01 -2.71
CA TYR A 41 2.78 8.87 -1.57
C TYR A 41 2.20 10.24 -2.00
N GLU A 42 2.78 10.87 -3.03
CA GLU A 42 2.24 12.09 -3.63
C GLU A 42 0.81 11.90 -4.16
N VAL A 43 0.56 10.74 -4.78
CA VAL A 43 -0.76 10.31 -5.25
C VAL A 43 -1.73 10.26 -4.05
N LEU A 44 -1.39 9.52 -2.99
CA LEU A 44 -2.26 9.38 -1.82
C LEU A 44 -2.67 10.75 -1.24
N ILE A 45 -1.71 11.64 -1.04
CA ILE A 45 -1.99 13.00 -0.52
C ILE A 45 -2.96 13.74 -1.44
N GLN A 46 -2.73 13.73 -2.76
CA GLN A 46 -3.62 14.41 -3.70
C GLN A 46 -5.04 13.85 -3.67
N GLU A 47 -5.23 12.52 -3.56
CA GLU A 47 -6.58 11.93 -3.46
C GLU A 47 -7.29 12.40 -2.20
N LEU A 48 -6.61 12.37 -1.06
CA LEU A 48 -7.20 12.76 0.22
C LEU A 48 -7.61 14.24 0.24
N LEU A 49 -6.80 15.11 -0.36
CA LEU A 49 -7.08 16.55 -0.47
C LEU A 49 -8.23 16.88 -1.44
N GLU A 50 -8.50 16.01 -2.41
CA GLU A 50 -9.56 16.17 -3.41
C GLU A 50 -10.86 15.44 -3.05
N LEU A 51 -10.90 14.78 -1.88
CA LEU A 51 -12.13 14.18 -1.38
C LEU A 51 -13.26 15.24 -1.25
N PRO A 52 -14.52 14.91 -1.60
CA PRO A 52 -15.61 15.88 -1.61
C PRO A 52 -15.82 16.65 -0.30
N GLN A 53 -15.61 15.98 0.84
CA GLN A 53 -15.75 16.53 2.19
C GLN A 53 -14.54 17.35 2.64
N ARG A 54 -13.45 17.36 1.87
CA ARG A 54 -12.21 18.11 2.14
C ARG A 54 -11.71 17.93 3.58
N PRO A 55 -11.35 16.71 3.98
CA PRO A 55 -10.84 16.48 5.33
C PRO A 55 -9.56 17.28 5.57
N ALA A 56 -9.30 17.66 6.82
CA ALA A 56 -7.95 18.01 7.23
C ALA A 56 -7.05 16.77 7.06
N VAL A 57 -5.88 16.95 6.48
CA VAL A 57 -4.90 15.88 6.28
C VAL A 57 -3.65 16.25 7.07
N ILE A 58 -3.15 15.32 7.88
CA ILE A 58 -1.91 15.46 8.63
C ILE A 58 -1.04 14.26 8.32
N ASP A 59 0.23 14.52 8.02
CA ASP A 59 1.23 13.48 7.91
C ASP A 59 1.93 13.28 9.25
N LEU A 60 1.93 12.06 9.76
CA LEU A 60 2.65 11.66 10.96
C LEU A 60 3.92 10.94 10.53
N ALA A 61 5.05 11.64 10.63
CA ALA A 61 6.34 11.03 10.38
C ALA A 61 6.80 10.30 11.64
N ASN A 62 6.93 8.98 11.50
CA ASN A 62 7.51 8.06 12.47
C ASN A 62 8.87 7.53 11.96
N PHE A 63 9.70 6.96 12.83
CA PHE A 63 11.01 6.42 12.42
C PHE A 63 11.22 4.99 12.91
N HIS A 64 12.13 4.32 12.24
CA HIS A 64 12.60 2.98 12.59
C HIS A 64 14.01 3.05 13.16
N THR A 65 14.28 2.25 14.20
CA THR A 65 15.63 2.05 14.73
C THR A 65 16.28 0.85 14.04
N THR A 66 17.34 1.05 13.26
CA THR A 66 18.03 -0.05 12.57
C THR A 66 18.80 -0.98 13.51
N SER A 67 18.11 -2.02 14.00
CA SER A 67 18.64 -3.28 14.56
C SER A 67 19.48 -3.23 15.86
N ASN A 68 19.39 -4.32 16.62
CA ASN A 68 20.12 -4.56 17.87
C ASN A 68 21.62 -4.77 17.67
N HIS A 69 22.12 -4.76 16.43
CA HIS A 69 23.54 -4.99 16.14
C HIS A 69 24.41 -3.73 16.20
N ASP A 70 23.81 -2.53 16.24
CA ASP A 70 24.54 -1.26 16.35
C ASP A 70 24.34 -0.51 17.67
N ILE A 71 23.73 -1.17 18.68
CA ILE A 71 23.57 -0.60 20.03
C ILE A 71 24.93 -0.22 20.64
N ALA A 72 26.02 -0.90 20.25
CA ALA A 72 27.36 -0.63 20.76
C ALA A 72 28.18 0.38 19.93
N ARG A 73 27.72 0.79 18.73
CA ARG A 73 28.53 1.62 17.80
C ARG A 73 27.91 2.95 17.42
N GLN A 74 26.62 3.17 17.65
CA GLN A 74 25.99 4.45 17.31
C GLN A 74 25.28 5.06 18.51
N SER A 75 26.04 5.81 19.31
CA SER A 75 25.50 6.82 20.23
C SER A 75 24.85 8.01 19.49
N SER A 76 24.72 7.96 18.16
CA SER A 76 24.19 9.02 17.30
C SER A 76 23.20 8.53 16.22
N GLY A 77 22.80 7.26 16.22
CA GLY A 77 22.08 6.63 15.09
C GLY A 77 20.57 6.42 15.27
N TYR A 78 20.02 6.76 16.44
CA TYR A 78 18.59 6.56 16.74
C TYR A 78 17.69 7.62 16.11
N CYS A 79 18.28 8.64 15.54
CA CYS A 79 17.63 9.83 15.05
C CYS A 79 18.16 10.07 13.66
N THR A 80 17.44 9.63 12.63
CA THR A 80 17.66 10.17 11.30
C THR A 80 17.39 11.67 11.41
N GLU A 81 18.46 12.47 11.39
CA GLU A 81 18.44 13.88 11.82
C GLU A 81 17.58 14.78 10.92
N HIS A 82 17.10 14.28 9.77
CA HIS A 82 16.44 15.10 8.76
C HIS A 82 15.26 14.40 8.07
N LEU A 83 14.13 15.13 7.98
CA LEU A 83 12.88 14.73 7.31
C LEU A 83 13.06 14.43 5.81
N ASP A 84 14.10 15.00 5.18
CA ASP A 84 14.43 14.83 3.76
C ASP A 84 14.85 13.39 3.40
N GLN A 85 15.22 12.59 4.40
CA GLN A 85 15.53 11.17 4.24
C GLN A 85 14.25 10.34 4.05
N PHE A 86 13.10 10.85 4.50
CA PHE A 86 11.82 10.21 4.28
C PHE A 86 11.22 10.62 2.93
N VAL A 87 10.49 9.69 2.32
CA VAL A 87 9.65 9.93 1.14
C VAL A 87 8.62 11.05 1.38
N HIS A 88 8.35 11.33 2.66
CA HIS A 88 7.34 12.24 3.19
C HIS A 88 7.68 13.73 3.08
N SER A 89 8.94 14.08 2.77
CA SER A 89 9.29 15.47 2.38
C SER A 89 8.47 15.99 1.19
N ASN A 90 7.88 15.09 0.40
CA ASN A 90 6.93 15.45 -0.64
C ASN A 90 5.63 16.05 -0.10
N ALA A 91 5.21 15.77 1.14
CA ALA A 91 4.01 16.34 1.75
C ALA A 91 4.09 17.88 1.85
N GLU A 92 5.30 18.43 2.04
CA GLU A 92 5.54 19.88 2.06
C GLU A 92 5.14 20.55 0.74
N LYS A 93 5.29 19.84 -0.40
CA LYS A 93 4.87 20.34 -1.72
C LYS A 93 3.36 20.54 -1.81
N PHE A 94 2.60 19.81 -0.98
CA PHE A 94 1.15 19.88 -0.87
C PHE A 94 0.71 20.60 0.41
N LEU A 95 1.60 21.39 1.03
CA LEU A 95 1.35 22.16 2.26
C LEU A 95 0.60 21.35 3.33
N VAL A 96 0.80 20.02 3.35
CA VAL A 96 0.22 19.14 4.36
C VAL A 96 1.11 19.26 5.59
N PRO A 97 0.55 19.59 6.77
CA PRO A 97 1.33 19.67 8.00
C PRO A 97 1.92 18.30 8.34
N ILE A 98 3.22 18.30 8.64
CA ILE A 98 3.96 17.11 9.06
C ILE A 98 4.20 17.21 10.57
N VAL A 99 3.71 16.23 11.32
CA VAL A 99 4.05 16.03 12.73
C VAL A 99 5.19 15.02 12.77
N SER A 100 6.39 15.52 13.05
CA SER A 100 7.59 14.68 13.17
C SER A 100 7.74 14.17 14.60
N PHE A 101 7.34 12.93 14.83
CA PHE A 101 7.66 12.23 16.08
C PHE A 101 9.18 12.12 16.32
N PRO A 102 10.02 11.77 15.33
CA PRO A 102 11.47 11.74 15.52
C PRO A 102 12.01 13.08 16.03
N ASP A 103 11.63 14.21 15.44
CA ASP A 103 12.13 15.51 15.90
C ASP A 103 11.74 15.81 17.34
N ALA A 104 10.51 15.46 17.74
CA ALA A 104 10.01 15.67 19.09
C ALA A 104 10.80 14.88 20.16
N VAL A 105 11.25 13.68 19.82
CA VAL A 105 11.88 12.76 20.79
C VAL A 105 13.40 12.71 20.70
N CYS A 106 13.96 12.98 19.52
CA CYS A 106 15.39 12.99 19.30
C CYS A 106 16.10 14.13 20.03
N GLN A 107 15.42 15.25 20.21
CA GLN A 107 15.90 16.38 21.00
C GLN A 107 15.80 16.14 22.52
N GLY A 108 15.12 15.06 22.96
CA GLY A 108 14.85 14.76 24.36
C GLY A 108 15.98 14.05 25.13
N GLY A 109 17.06 13.64 24.45
CA GLY A 109 18.30 13.14 25.07
C GLY A 109 18.27 11.73 25.70
N SER A 110 17.10 11.08 25.81
CA SER A 110 16.96 9.69 26.24
C SER A 110 16.11 8.92 25.23
N HIS A 111 16.61 7.78 24.75
CA HIS A 111 15.94 6.92 23.76
C HIS A 111 15.52 5.56 24.35
N THR A 112 15.54 5.44 25.67
CA THR A 112 15.28 4.19 26.41
C THR A 112 13.82 3.71 26.32
N TRP A 113 12.90 4.52 25.81
CA TRP A 113 11.49 4.17 25.69
C TRP A 113 11.20 3.36 24.42
N TRP A 114 12.09 3.36 23.42
CA TRP A 114 11.93 2.57 22.19
C TRP A 114 12.40 1.12 22.40
N PHE A 115 11.52 0.29 22.95
CA PHE A 115 11.69 -1.17 22.96
C PHE A 115 10.77 -1.81 21.91
N GLY A 116 11.36 -2.17 20.77
CA GLY A 116 10.67 -2.85 19.68
C GLY A 116 11.34 -2.55 18.34
N HIS A 117 11.64 -3.57 17.53
CA HIS A 117 12.34 -3.33 16.27
C HIS A 117 11.53 -2.49 15.27
N LEU A 118 10.20 -2.63 15.23
CA LEU A 118 9.30 -1.86 14.35
C LEU A 118 8.04 -1.37 15.03
N HIS A 119 7.57 -2.15 16.00
CA HIS A 119 6.27 -1.93 16.60
C HIS A 119 6.51 -1.28 17.96
N PRO A 120 6.04 -0.03 18.16
CA PRO A 120 6.21 0.64 19.43
C PRO A 120 5.49 -0.14 20.56
N ASN A 121 6.05 -0.11 21.76
CA ASN A 121 5.35 -0.58 22.95
C ASN A 121 4.29 0.44 23.38
N THR A 122 3.50 0.11 24.41
CA THR A 122 2.45 1.00 24.93
C THR A 122 2.95 2.38 25.33
N THR A 123 4.11 2.47 25.97
CA THR A 123 4.72 3.76 26.38
C THR A 123 5.06 4.60 25.16
N THR A 124 5.64 3.99 24.14
CA THR A 124 5.96 4.69 22.89
C THR A 124 4.70 5.12 22.13
N HIS A 125 3.67 4.28 22.08
CA HIS A 125 2.38 4.68 21.52
C HIS A 125 1.76 5.89 22.24
N ASP A 126 1.83 5.92 23.59
CA ASP A 126 1.38 7.07 24.38
C ASP A 126 2.18 8.34 24.05
N LEU A 127 3.50 8.23 23.87
CA LEU A 127 4.35 9.36 23.47
C LEU A 127 4.00 9.88 22.07
N ILE A 128 3.82 9.00 21.08
CA ILE A 128 3.38 9.39 19.73
C ILE A 128 2.04 10.14 19.79
N ALA A 129 1.08 9.59 20.54
CA ALA A 129 -0.23 10.20 20.71
C ALA A 129 -0.15 11.57 21.39
N ARG A 130 0.67 11.71 22.45
CA ARG A 130 0.88 13.00 23.13
C ARG A 130 1.53 14.04 22.24
N THR A 131 2.50 13.66 21.41
CA THR A 131 3.13 14.58 20.45
C THR A 131 2.09 15.12 19.46
N LEU A 132 1.31 14.22 18.86
CA LEU A 132 0.27 14.58 17.90
C LEU A 132 -0.84 15.44 18.53
N VAL A 133 -1.37 15.03 19.69
CA VAL A 133 -2.41 15.78 20.42
C VAL A 133 -1.86 17.13 20.90
N GLY A 134 -0.59 17.20 21.31
CA GLY A 134 0.06 18.45 21.69
C GLY A 134 0.11 19.45 20.55
N VAL A 135 0.53 19.03 19.35
CA VAL A 135 0.52 19.88 18.16
C VAL A 135 -0.89 20.33 17.80
N LEU A 136 -1.86 19.42 17.79
CA LEU A 136 -3.26 19.75 17.54
C LEU A 136 -3.81 20.74 18.58
N GLY A 137 -3.47 20.57 19.86
CA GLY A 137 -3.87 21.47 20.93
C GLY A 137 -3.34 22.88 20.73
N LEU A 138 -2.08 23.03 20.34
CA LEU A 138 -1.48 24.34 20.05
C LEU A 138 -2.15 25.03 18.85
N GLU A 139 -2.45 24.29 17.79
CA GLU A 139 -3.17 24.84 16.63
C GLU A 139 -4.63 25.21 16.98
N MET A 140 -5.30 24.42 17.83
CA MET A 140 -6.62 24.75 18.34
C MET A 140 -6.60 26.04 19.18
N GLU A 141 -5.66 26.16 20.13
CA GLU A 141 -5.48 27.38 20.94
C GLU A 141 -5.22 28.60 20.06
N ARG A 142 -4.35 28.45 19.06
CA ARG A 142 -4.07 29.51 18.09
C ARG A 142 -5.32 29.92 17.32
N ALA A 143 -6.08 28.98 16.78
CA ALA A 143 -7.31 29.24 16.04
C ALA A 143 -8.37 29.94 16.90
N CYS A 144 -8.51 29.53 18.17
CA CYS A 144 -9.40 30.17 19.13
C CYS A 144 -8.95 31.59 19.50
N ALA A 145 -7.65 31.88 19.51
CA ALA A 145 -7.12 33.20 19.85
C ALA A 145 -7.35 34.27 18.77
N ILE A 146 -7.63 33.88 17.53
CA ILE A 146 -7.78 34.80 16.38
C ILE A 146 -9.21 34.89 15.83
N ASP A 147 -10.23 34.56 16.64
CA ASP A 147 -11.66 34.52 16.24
C ASP A 147 -11.92 33.69 14.98
N GLY A 148 -11.19 32.58 14.84
CA GLY A 148 -11.33 31.61 13.75
C GLY A 148 -10.21 31.70 12.71
N LEU A 149 -10.09 30.64 11.91
CA LEU A 149 -9.11 30.58 10.82
C LEU A 149 -9.74 31.15 9.55
N SER A 150 -9.37 32.37 9.16
CA SER A 150 -9.63 32.91 7.82
C SER A 150 -8.59 32.45 6.80
N VAL A 151 -8.03 31.26 7.01
CA VAL A 151 -7.03 30.66 6.12
C VAL A 151 -7.78 29.94 5.00
N PRO A 152 -7.46 30.20 3.73
CA PRO A 152 -8.05 29.46 2.62
C PRO A 152 -7.82 27.96 2.79
N ASP A 153 -8.81 27.15 2.41
CA ASP A 153 -8.60 25.71 2.29
C ASP A 153 -7.39 25.41 1.38
N HIS A 154 -6.76 24.26 1.60
CA HIS A 154 -5.64 23.81 0.80
C HIS A 154 -5.96 23.94 -0.72
N PRO A 155 -5.08 24.56 -1.54
CA PRO A 155 -5.32 24.72 -2.97
C PRO A 155 -5.52 23.36 -3.63
N ARG A 156 -6.50 23.29 -4.53
CA ARG A 156 -6.66 22.13 -5.41
C ARG A 156 -5.47 22.05 -6.35
N MET A 157 -4.77 20.93 -6.32
CA MET A 157 -3.58 20.72 -7.15
C MET A 157 -4.01 19.97 -8.41
N PRO A 158 -3.75 20.51 -9.62
CA PRO A 158 -4.09 19.80 -10.84
C PRO A 158 -3.31 18.49 -10.92
N PHE A 159 -4.03 17.37 -10.98
CA PHE A 159 -3.45 16.04 -11.11
C PHE A 159 -2.62 15.95 -12.40
N LYS A 160 -1.30 15.76 -12.27
CA LYS A 160 -0.44 15.51 -13.44
C LYS A 160 -0.76 14.18 -14.14
N ASN A 161 -1.42 13.23 -13.46
CA ASN A 161 -1.79 11.91 -13.99
C ASN A 161 -3.17 11.42 -13.51
N ALA A 162 -4.24 12.22 -13.68
CA ALA A 162 -5.59 11.90 -13.18
C ALA A 162 -6.11 10.49 -13.54
N ALA A 163 -5.71 9.94 -14.70
CA ALA A 163 -6.07 8.58 -15.10
C ALA A 163 -5.39 7.49 -14.23
N TYR A 164 -4.12 7.68 -13.89
CA TYR A 164 -3.37 6.82 -12.96
C TYR A 164 -3.97 6.87 -11.55
N MET A 165 -4.37 8.06 -11.10
CA MET A 165 -5.03 8.30 -9.81
C MET A 165 -6.37 7.59 -9.72
N LYS A 166 -7.23 7.80 -10.73
CA LYS A 166 -8.52 7.12 -10.83
C LYS A 166 -8.37 5.60 -10.77
N CYS A 167 -7.20 5.07 -11.11
CA CYS A 167 -6.90 3.66 -10.97
C CYS A 167 -6.57 3.21 -9.54
N LEU A 168 -5.70 3.95 -8.84
CA LEU A 168 -5.28 3.62 -7.48
C LEU A 168 -6.38 3.88 -6.45
N GLY A 169 -7.13 4.97 -6.61
CA GLY A 169 -8.27 5.34 -5.75
C GLY A 169 -9.57 4.60 -6.08
N GLN A 170 -9.64 3.86 -7.20
CA GLN A 170 -10.73 2.92 -7.41
C GLN A 170 -10.57 1.78 -6.40
N GLY A 171 -11.36 1.85 -5.33
CA GLY A 171 -11.46 0.82 -4.32
C GLY A 171 -11.47 -0.53 -5.02
N MET A 172 -10.44 -1.34 -4.73
CA MET A 172 -10.28 -2.61 -5.40
C MET A 172 -11.60 -3.35 -5.30
N ARG A 173 -12.09 -3.83 -6.45
CA ARG A 173 -12.97 -4.99 -6.43
C ARG A 173 -12.11 -6.16 -5.97
N LEU A 174 -11.80 -6.21 -4.67
CA LEU A 174 -11.80 -7.45 -3.93
C LEU A 174 -13.23 -7.92 -4.12
N ASN A 175 -13.41 -8.68 -5.21
CA ASN A 175 -14.70 -9.23 -5.58
C ASN A 175 -14.98 -10.30 -4.54
N ASN A 176 -15.27 -9.88 -3.31
CA ASN A 176 -15.53 -10.73 -2.16
C ASN A 176 -16.76 -11.61 -2.43
N ASP A 177 -17.48 -11.36 -3.53
CA ASP A 177 -18.46 -12.22 -4.17
C ASP A 177 -17.88 -13.41 -4.95
N PHE A 178 -16.59 -13.72 -4.82
CA PHE A 178 -16.03 -15.01 -5.26
C PHE A 178 -16.75 -16.21 -4.63
N THR A 179 -17.40 -16.03 -3.47
CA THR A 179 -18.24 -17.05 -2.84
C THR A 179 -19.66 -17.13 -3.40
N LYS A 180 -20.14 -16.11 -4.12
CA LYS A 180 -21.48 -16.09 -4.75
C LYS A 180 -21.47 -16.44 -6.23
N GLN A 181 -20.36 -16.25 -6.94
CA GLN A 181 -20.26 -16.59 -8.37
C GLN A 181 -20.00 -18.09 -8.65
N SER A 182 -20.02 -18.97 -7.64
CA SER A 182 -19.73 -20.41 -7.86
C SER A 182 -20.93 -21.26 -8.27
N SER A 183 -22.11 -20.71 -8.54
CA SER A 183 -23.20 -21.52 -9.05
C SER A 183 -24.17 -20.73 -9.94
N THR A 184 -24.14 -21.07 -11.23
CA THR A 184 -25.27 -21.10 -12.16
C THR A 184 -25.75 -19.85 -12.91
N GLU A 185 -25.24 -18.64 -12.67
CA GLU A 185 -25.61 -17.50 -13.53
C GLU A 185 -24.46 -17.07 -14.46
N GLN A 186 -24.69 -17.19 -15.77
CA GLN A 186 -23.84 -16.74 -16.88
C GLN A 186 -23.76 -15.20 -16.95
N GLY A 187 -23.40 -14.55 -15.85
CA GLY A 187 -23.11 -13.12 -15.77
C GLY A 187 -21.63 -12.89 -15.51
N ASP A 188 -20.93 -12.30 -16.48
CA ASP A 188 -19.57 -11.74 -16.38
C ASP A 188 -18.64 -12.46 -15.38
N ALA A 189 -18.23 -13.69 -15.74
CA ALA A 189 -17.27 -14.44 -14.95
C ALA A 189 -15.95 -13.67 -14.84
N PHE A 190 -15.55 -13.36 -13.60
CA PHE A 190 -14.27 -12.71 -13.31
C PHE A 190 -13.08 -13.63 -13.65
N ILE A 191 -13.28 -14.95 -13.58
CA ILE A 191 -12.33 -15.94 -14.08
C ILE A 191 -12.78 -16.42 -15.44
N LEU A 192 -11.92 -16.23 -16.44
CA LEU A 192 -12.17 -16.66 -17.81
C LEU A 192 -11.72 -18.11 -18.04
N GLN A 193 -10.60 -18.49 -17.41
CA GLN A 193 -10.03 -19.81 -17.47
C GLN A 193 -9.23 -20.09 -16.20
N GLN A 194 -9.26 -21.32 -15.72
CA GLN A 194 -8.40 -21.79 -14.65
C GLN A 194 -8.02 -23.25 -14.89
N ASP A 195 -6.78 -23.59 -14.59
CA ASP A 195 -6.31 -24.97 -14.56
C ASP A 195 -6.40 -25.49 -13.11
N GLU A 196 -5.27 -25.81 -12.48
CA GLU A 196 -5.19 -26.39 -11.13
C GLU A 196 -5.25 -25.33 -10.01
N TRP A 197 -5.75 -24.13 -10.32
CA TRP A 197 -5.93 -23.04 -9.36
C TRP A 197 -7.25 -23.19 -8.61
N GLN A 198 -7.24 -22.88 -7.32
CA GLN A 198 -8.43 -22.99 -6.47
C GLN A 198 -8.71 -21.71 -5.69
N PHE A 199 -9.98 -21.36 -5.51
CA PHE A 199 -10.37 -20.27 -4.63
C PHE A 199 -10.52 -20.77 -3.19
N ALA A 200 -9.59 -20.42 -2.32
CA ALA A 200 -9.60 -20.89 -0.94
C ALA A 200 -8.84 -19.96 0.02
N ARG A 201 -8.91 -20.31 1.30
CA ARG A 201 -7.95 -19.82 2.30
C ARG A 201 -6.75 -20.74 2.36
N ASP A 202 -5.59 -20.14 2.52
CA ASP A 202 -4.35 -20.90 2.76
C ASP A 202 -4.31 -21.41 4.22
N LEU A 203 -4.64 -20.53 5.16
CA LEU A 203 -4.83 -20.81 6.58
C LEU A 203 -6.09 -20.09 7.07
N PRO A 204 -6.72 -20.51 8.18
CA PRO A 204 -7.95 -19.88 8.69
C PRO A 204 -7.84 -18.36 8.90
N THR A 205 -6.67 -17.86 9.28
CA THR A 205 -6.39 -16.44 9.53
C THR A 205 -6.03 -15.65 8.27
N LYS A 206 -5.75 -16.32 7.15
CA LYS A 206 -5.40 -15.67 5.88
C LYS A 206 -6.66 -15.35 5.07
N PRO A 207 -6.66 -14.24 4.30
CA PRO A 207 -7.79 -13.91 3.43
C PRO A 207 -8.03 -15.03 2.40
N PHE A 208 -9.22 -15.06 1.79
CA PHE A 208 -9.47 -15.88 0.61
C PHE A 208 -8.69 -15.35 -0.60
N GLY A 209 -8.53 -16.18 -1.63
CA GLY A 209 -7.90 -15.80 -2.89
C GLY A 209 -7.67 -17.01 -3.78
N TRP A 210 -7.18 -16.75 -4.99
CA TRP A 210 -6.85 -17.79 -5.97
C TRP A 210 -5.47 -18.35 -5.68
N LEU A 211 -5.42 -19.65 -5.43
CA LEU A 211 -4.24 -20.37 -4.96
C LEU A 211 -3.78 -21.36 -6.02
N ALA A 212 -2.54 -21.19 -6.46
CA ALA A 212 -1.74 -22.30 -6.94
C ALA A 212 -1.22 -23.03 -5.70
N LEU A 213 -1.66 -24.27 -5.49
CA LEU A 213 -1.09 -25.11 -4.45
C LEU A 213 0.33 -25.53 -4.86
N GLY A 214 1.26 -25.72 -3.91
CA GLY A 214 2.68 -26.03 -4.19
C GLY A 214 2.95 -27.41 -4.81
N ASN A 215 1.94 -27.97 -5.48
CA ASN A 215 1.92 -29.23 -6.21
C ASN A 215 1.21 -29.06 -7.55
N VAL A 216 0.93 -27.82 -8.00
CA VAL A 216 0.34 -27.62 -9.33
C VAL A 216 1.36 -27.91 -10.42
N SER A 217 0.89 -28.36 -11.57
CA SER A 217 1.74 -28.52 -12.76
C SER A 217 2.46 -27.22 -13.09
N LYS A 218 3.78 -27.29 -13.34
CA LYS A 218 4.52 -26.13 -13.83
C LYS A 218 3.91 -25.67 -15.15
N GLY A 219 3.52 -24.40 -15.20
CA GLY A 219 2.80 -23.83 -16.34
C GLY A 219 1.31 -23.65 -16.10
N SER A 220 0.72 -24.24 -15.04
CA SER A 220 -0.70 -24.11 -14.68
C SER A 220 -1.13 -22.64 -14.65
N THR A 221 -2.18 -22.33 -15.40
CA THR A 221 -2.62 -20.96 -15.67
C THR A 221 -3.93 -20.61 -14.97
N ILE A 222 -4.10 -19.32 -14.70
CA ILE A 222 -5.36 -18.69 -14.35
C ILE A 222 -5.49 -17.40 -15.17
N SER A 223 -6.69 -17.13 -15.68
CA SER A 223 -7.00 -15.93 -16.47
C SER A 223 -8.12 -15.14 -15.81
N PHE A 224 -7.83 -13.89 -15.51
CA PHE A 224 -8.77 -12.94 -14.92
C PHE A 224 -9.32 -12.03 -16.00
N LYS A 225 -10.63 -11.80 -16.01
CA LYS A 225 -11.25 -10.76 -16.83
C LYS A 225 -10.79 -9.41 -16.32
N VAL A 226 -10.26 -8.59 -17.23
CA VAL A 226 -9.90 -7.20 -16.96
C VAL A 226 -10.49 -6.33 -18.06
N ASP A 227 -10.67 -5.05 -17.78
CA ASP A 227 -11.08 -4.08 -18.79
C ASP A 227 -10.09 -2.92 -18.77
N SER A 228 -9.21 -2.90 -19.77
CA SER A 228 -8.32 -1.79 -20.03
C SER A 228 -8.47 -1.42 -21.50
N SER A 229 -9.39 -0.50 -21.77
CA SER A 229 -9.82 -0.13 -23.13
C SER A 229 -8.91 0.90 -23.81
N ALA A 230 -7.94 1.50 -23.10
CA ALA A 230 -7.13 2.62 -23.60
C ALA A 230 -5.66 2.58 -23.11
N GLY A 231 -5.08 1.38 -23.02
CA GLY A 231 -3.80 1.17 -22.32
C GLY A 231 -3.92 1.44 -20.82
N GLY A 232 -2.79 1.45 -20.11
CA GLY A 232 -2.76 1.68 -18.67
C GLY A 232 -1.99 0.61 -17.90
N TRP A 233 -2.55 0.14 -16.79
CA TRP A 233 -1.89 -0.82 -15.91
C TRP A 233 -2.90 -1.78 -15.29
N ILE A 234 -2.51 -3.04 -15.20
CA ILE A 234 -3.22 -4.05 -14.42
C ILE A 234 -2.48 -4.24 -13.11
N ARG A 235 -3.15 -3.95 -11.99
CA ARG A 235 -2.64 -4.21 -10.64
C ARG A 235 -3.03 -5.62 -10.21
N LEU A 236 -2.05 -6.41 -9.78
CA LEU A 236 -2.22 -7.72 -9.18
C LEU A 236 -1.79 -7.67 -7.72
N ASP A 237 -2.75 -7.87 -6.82
CA ASP A 237 -2.44 -8.05 -5.40
C ASP A 237 -2.23 -9.52 -5.10
N TYR A 238 -1.16 -9.83 -4.38
CA TYR A 238 -0.76 -11.19 -4.07
C TYR A 238 -0.22 -11.29 -2.65
N LEU A 239 -0.26 -12.51 -2.09
CA LEU A 239 0.32 -12.78 -0.79
C LEU A 239 1.77 -13.21 -0.95
N SER A 240 2.69 -12.36 -0.52
CA SER A 240 4.10 -12.74 -0.32
C SER A 240 4.20 -13.50 1.00
N THR A 241 4.95 -14.60 1.04
CA THR A 241 5.04 -15.47 2.22
C THR A 241 6.48 -15.95 2.43
N TYR A 242 6.70 -16.87 3.38
CA TYR A 242 8.04 -17.40 3.71
C TYR A 242 8.17 -18.94 3.54
N GLU A 243 7.09 -19.65 3.24
CA GLU A 243 7.06 -21.13 3.13
C GLU A 243 6.50 -21.63 1.79
N LYS A 244 7.21 -22.60 1.19
CA LYS A 244 6.80 -23.40 0.01
C LYS A 244 6.43 -22.59 -1.24
N ILE A 245 7.22 -21.57 -1.53
CA ILE A 245 6.81 -20.46 -2.38
C ILE A 245 7.14 -20.69 -3.84
N GLY A 246 6.16 -20.38 -4.70
CA GLY A 246 6.33 -20.28 -6.12
C GLY A 246 6.44 -18.84 -6.60
N SER A 247 6.71 -18.74 -7.89
CA SER A 247 6.58 -17.50 -8.64
C SER A 247 5.55 -17.68 -9.74
N VAL A 248 5.03 -16.56 -10.21
CA VAL A 248 4.15 -16.52 -11.38
C VAL A 248 4.75 -15.61 -12.43
N THR A 249 4.46 -15.89 -13.69
CA THR A 249 4.60 -14.90 -14.76
C THR A 249 3.20 -14.46 -15.13
N CYS A 250 2.92 -13.17 -15.11
CA CYS A 250 1.62 -12.62 -15.51
C CYS A 250 1.76 -11.71 -16.73
N TRP A 251 0.87 -11.85 -17.71
CA TRP A 251 0.86 -11.07 -18.94
C TRP A 251 -0.58 -10.78 -19.38
N PRO A 252 -0.83 -9.68 -20.10
CA PRO A 252 -2.17 -9.40 -20.60
C PRO A 252 -2.57 -10.37 -21.73
N GLY A 253 -3.86 -10.68 -21.85
CA GLY A 253 -4.40 -11.52 -22.93
C GLY A 253 -4.09 -10.92 -24.30
N GLY A 254 -3.68 -11.77 -25.25
CA GLY A 254 -3.21 -11.34 -26.57
C GLY A 254 -1.72 -10.97 -26.63
N PHE A 255 -1.03 -10.93 -25.49
CA PHE A 255 0.42 -10.82 -25.41
C PHE A 255 1.07 -12.18 -25.17
N LYS A 256 2.40 -12.25 -25.35
CA LYS A 256 3.15 -13.46 -25.09
C LYS A 256 3.64 -13.49 -23.64
N ARG A 257 3.86 -14.71 -23.14
CA ARG A 257 4.39 -14.93 -21.79
C ARG A 257 5.77 -14.29 -21.60
N GLU A 258 6.58 -14.27 -22.64
CA GLU A 258 7.94 -13.71 -22.60
C GLU A 258 7.94 -12.19 -22.35
N ASP A 259 6.84 -11.51 -22.70
CA ASP A 259 6.63 -10.08 -22.44
C ASP A 259 6.00 -9.83 -21.05
N GLY A 260 5.80 -10.89 -20.27
CA GLY A 260 5.11 -10.85 -18.99
C GLY A 260 5.95 -10.35 -17.82
N CYS A 261 5.26 -9.92 -16.77
CA CYS A 261 5.84 -9.57 -15.49
C CYS A 261 6.11 -10.85 -14.66
N TYR A 262 7.37 -11.08 -14.30
CA TYR A 262 7.74 -12.13 -13.35
C TYR A 262 7.56 -11.65 -11.92
N ILE A 263 6.78 -12.38 -11.12
CA ILE A 263 6.41 -12.02 -9.76
C ILE A 263 6.87 -13.13 -8.83
N ASN A 264 7.84 -12.81 -7.97
CA ASN A 264 8.31 -13.70 -6.93
C ASN A 264 7.59 -13.39 -5.61
N ALA A 265 6.91 -14.38 -5.03
CA ALA A 265 6.25 -14.24 -3.74
C ALA A 265 7.18 -14.50 -2.54
N ILE A 266 8.45 -14.83 -2.78
CA ILE A 266 9.42 -15.11 -1.72
C ILE A 266 9.72 -13.84 -0.93
N MET A 267 9.58 -13.94 0.39
CA MET A 267 10.17 -12.99 1.33
C MET A 267 11.31 -13.66 2.08
N ASP A 268 12.54 -13.28 1.75
CA ASP A 268 13.71 -13.78 2.44
C ASP A 268 13.82 -13.16 3.84
N GLY A 269 14.11 -13.99 4.85
CA GLY A 269 14.43 -13.52 6.20
C GLY A 269 13.26 -13.15 7.12
N VAL A 270 12.01 -13.33 6.70
CA VAL A 270 10.82 -13.03 7.53
C VAL A 270 9.93 -14.26 7.75
N LYS A 271 9.17 -14.30 8.85
CA LYS A 271 8.27 -15.42 9.22
C LYS A 271 6.78 -15.06 9.19
N PHE A 272 6.43 -14.06 8.40
CA PHE A 272 5.05 -13.61 8.23
C PHE A 272 4.72 -13.46 6.74
N SER A 273 3.42 -13.39 6.44
CA SER A 273 2.95 -13.10 5.08
C SER A 273 2.49 -11.66 5.00
N VAL A 274 2.77 -10.98 3.89
CA VAL A 274 2.27 -9.63 3.61
C VAL A 274 1.59 -9.59 2.25
N THR A 275 0.59 -8.74 2.13
CA THR A 275 0.02 -8.37 0.84
C THR A 275 1.03 -7.49 0.10
N ARG A 276 1.27 -7.79 -1.17
CA ARG A 276 2.06 -6.96 -2.09
C ARG A 276 1.28 -6.76 -3.38
N SER A 277 1.67 -5.74 -4.13
CA SER A 277 1.09 -5.43 -5.43
C SER A 277 2.17 -5.52 -6.51
N ALA A 278 1.80 -6.07 -7.66
CA ALA A 278 2.58 -6.01 -8.89
C ALA A 278 1.77 -5.27 -9.95
N TYR A 279 2.46 -4.58 -10.85
CA TYR A 279 1.82 -3.79 -11.90
C TYR A 279 2.29 -4.31 -13.26
N VAL A 280 1.32 -4.63 -14.12
CA VAL A 280 1.55 -5.06 -15.50
C VAL A 280 1.12 -3.93 -16.42
N GLY A 281 2.08 -3.29 -17.07
CA GLY A 281 1.82 -2.16 -17.97
C GLY A 281 1.21 -2.59 -19.30
N LEU A 282 0.32 -1.75 -19.82
CA LEU A 282 -0.29 -1.86 -21.13
C LEU A 282 0.12 -0.66 -21.99
N PRO A 283 0.68 -0.88 -23.19
CA PRO A 283 0.92 0.20 -24.14
C PRO A 283 -0.35 0.99 -24.43
N ALA A 284 -0.22 2.32 -24.62
CA ALA A 284 -1.35 3.24 -24.79
C ALA A 284 -2.26 2.92 -26.00
N ASP A 285 -1.76 2.18 -26.98
CA ASP A 285 -2.46 1.74 -28.20
C ASP A 285 -3.05 0.33 -28.09
N ARG A 286 -2.95 -0.31 -26.91
CA ARG A 286 -3.39 -1.68 -26.71
C ARG A 286 -4.44 -1.77 -25.61
N SER A 287 -5.35 -2.70 -25.82
CA SER A 287 -6.31 -3.13 -24.81
C SER A 287 -6.01 -4.54 -24.36
N ALA A 288 -6.42 -4.85 -23.13
CA ALA A 288 -6.46 -6.21 -22.64
C ALA A 288 -7.83 -6.48 -22.03
N THR A 289 -8.40 -7.62 -22.42
CA THR A 289 -9.65 -8.14 -21.85
C THR A 289 -9.37 -9.21 -20.79
N SER A 290 -8.11 -9.63 -20.65
CA SER A 290 -7.70 -10.56 -19.61
C SER A 290 -6.28 -10.31 -19.08
N LEU A 291 -6.02 -10.76 -17.86
CA LEU A 291 -4.69 -10.97 -17.30
C LEU A 291 -4.49 -12.47 -17.12
N VAL A 292 -3.47 -13.04 -17.76
CA VAL A 292 -3.11 -14.46 -17.63
C VAL A 292 -1.91 -14.57 -16.70
N CYS A 293 -2.00 -15.44 -15.70
CA CYS A 293 -0.90 -15.74 -14.78
C CYS A 293 -0.58 -17.24 -14.83
N SER A 294 0.71 -17.58 -14.98
CA SER A 294 1.19 -18.97 -15.01
C SER A 294 2.12 -19.26 -13.84
N ALA A 295 1.76 -20.26 -13.04
CA ALA A 295 2.55 -20.70 -11.89
C ALA A 295 3.78 -21.50 -12.31
N ASN A 296 4.86 -21.36 -11.55
CA ASN A 296 6.08 -22.16 -11.72
C ASN A 296 6.01 -23.56 -11.06
N GLY A 297 4.86 -23.92 -10.47
CA GLY A 297 4.63 -25.16 -9.73
C GLY A 297 4.72 -25.02 -8.20
N GLY A 298 5.27 -23.90 -7.71
CA GLY A 298 5.25 -23.56 -6.29
C GLY A 298 3.95 -22.87 -5.86
N LYS A 299 3.79 -22.70 -4.54
CA LYS A 299 2.58 -22.07 -3.99
C LYS A 299 2.56 -20.58 -4.29
N PHE A 300 1.46 -20.08 -4.83
CA PHE A 300 1.25 -18.65 -5.06
C PHE A 300 -0.21 -18.30 -4.79
N LYS A 301 -0.46 -17.10 -4.24
CA LYS A 301 -1.81 -16.65 -3.93
C LYS A 301 -2.07 -15.27 -4.49
N VAL A 302 -3.03 -15.17 -5.41
CA VAL A 302 -3.61 -13.90 -5.88
C VAL A 302 -4.76 -13.52 -4.95
N LEU A 303 -4.73 -12.28 -4.47
CA LEU A 303 -5.73 -11.69 -3.59
C LEU A 303 -6.72 -10.83 -4.37
N GLY A 304 -6.27 -10.14 -5.42
CA GLY A 304 -7.12 -9.29 -6.25
C GLY A 304 -6.46 -8.92 -7.57
N VAL A 305 -7.30 -8.56 -8.54
CA VAL A 305 -6.88 -7.97 -9.81
C VAL A 305 -7.73 -6.73 -10.05
N ALA A 306 -7.09 -5.63 -10.42
CA ALA A 306 -7.75 -4.41 -10.86
C ALA A 306 -7.08 -3.93 -12.16
N SER A 307 -7.85 -3.31 -13.04
CA SER A 307 -7.34 -2.77 -14.30
C SER A 307 -7.85 -1.37 -14.55
N CYS A 308 -6.95 -0.61 -15.17
CA CYS A 308 -7.15 0.70 -15.75
C CYS A 308 -6.17 0.85 -16.92
#